data_AF-A0A7Y2FPN9-F1
#
_entry.id   AF-A0A7Y2FPN9-F1
#
_cell.length_a   1.000
_cell.length_b   1.000
_cell.length_c   1.000
_cell.angle_alpha   90.00
_cell.angle_beta   90.00
_cell.angle_gamma   90.00
#
_symmetry.space_group_name_H-M   'P 1'
#
loop_
_entity.id
_entity.type
_entity.pdbx_description
1 polymer ?
#
loop_
_entity_poly.entity_id
_entity_poly.type
_entity_poly.pdbx_seq_one_letter_code
_entity_poly.pdbx_strand_id
1 'polypeptide(L)'
;LVLSDLSSSSGAIEADDCLEVAVGAHVIFARNANPLENGGLERVDLELSLSLNNSDETIALSIGDQALDSVSYERSKAGIATQVDVLGNVCDASQAYGDGDLGSPGAPNPRCP
;
A
#
# COMPACT_ATOMS: atom_id res chain seq x y z
N LEU A 1 3.46 4.49 14.67
CA LEU A 1 3.27 3.31 13.80
C LEU A 1 4.40 3.32 12.78
N VAL A 2 4.97 2.19 12.39
CA VAL A 2 6.06 2.15 11.41
C VAL A 2 5.66 1.23 10.27
N LEU A 3 5.88 1.70 9.04
CA LEU A 3 5.87 0.84 7.86
C LEU A 3 7.32 0.52 7.49
N SER A 4 7.65 -0.75 7.40
CA SER A 4 9.00 -1.21 7.07
C SER A 4 8.98 -2.24 5.95
N ASP A 5 10.08 -2.30 5.21
CA ASP A 5 10.33 -3.34 4.22
C ASP A 5 11.41 -4.34 4.70
N LEU A 6 11.57 -5.44 3.96
CA LEU A 6 12.58 -6.47 4.18
C LEU A 6 14.00 -5.95 3.90
N SER A 7 14.12 -4.95 3.02
CA SER A 7 15.40 -4.27 2.70
C SER A 7 15.92 -3.35 3.82
N SER A 8 15.24 -3.34 4.97
CA SER A 8 15.54 -2.52 6.16
C SER A 8 15.30 -1.02 5.97
N SER A 9 14.55 -0.63 4.95
CA SER A 9 14.02 0.72 4.85
C SER A 9 12.74 0.83 5.68
N SER A 10 12.62 1.92 6.44
CA SER A 10 11.44 2.16 7.29
C SER A 10 11.02 3.62 7.20
N GLY A 11 9.70 3.83 7.20
CA GLY A 11 9.05 5.12 7.31
C GLY A 11 8.21 5.15 8.59
N ALA A 12 8.52 6.09 9.48
CA ALA A 12 7.61 6.39 10.57
C ALA A 12 6.36 7.06 9.98
N ILE A 13 5.20 6.54 10.38
CA ILE A 13 3.90 7.17 10.09
C ILE A 13 3.75 8.25 11.16
N GLU A 14 4.31 9.42 10.85
CA GLU A 14 4.19 10.63 11.65
C GLU A 14 3.01 11.42 11.07
N ALA A 15 1.96 11.61 11.88
CA ALA A 15 0.88 12.53 11.57
C ALA A 15 0.87 13.58 12.68
N ASP A 16 0.79 14.86 12.31
CA ASP A 16 0.83 15.98 13.27
C ASP A 16 -0.34 15.90 14.28
N ASP A 17 -1.43 15.26 13.88
CA ASP A 17 -2.54 14.80 14.72
C ASP A 17 -2.64 13.27 14.61
N CYS A 18 -2.94 12.55 15.69
CA CYS A 18 -3.17 11.10 15.63
C CYS A 18 -4.13 10.77 14.47
N LEU A 19 -3.66 10.01 13.46
CA LEU A 19 -4.50 9.64 12.33
C LEU A 19 -5.63 8.72 12.80
N GLU A 20 -6.82 9.28 12.95
CA GLU A 20 -8.03 8.52 13.25
C GLU A 20 -8.55 7.86 11.97
N VAL A 21 -8.70 6.53 12.01
CA VAL A 21 -9.20 5.74 10.88
C VAL A 21 -10.50 5.06 11.28
N ALA A 22 -11.59 5.43 10.61
CA ALA A 22 -12.89 4.81 10.84
C ALA A 22 -12.88 3.32 10.43
N VAL A 23 -13.72 2.51 11.08
CA VAL A 23 -13.87 1.09 10.73
C VAL A 23 -14.26 0.95 9.26
N GLY A 24 -13.51 0.12 8.52
CA GLY A 24 -13.73 -0.13 7.09
C GLY A 24 -13.16 0.96 6.15
N ALA A 25 -12.57 2.03 6.69
CA ALA A 25 -11.86 3.01 5.88
C ALA A 25 -10.51 2.45 5.39
N HIS A 26 -10.03 3.02 4.28
CA HIS A 26 -8.74 2.68 3.68
C HIS A 26 -7.80 3.88 3.81
N VAL A 27 -6.56 3.59 4.20
CA VAL A 27 -5.47 4.58 4.27
C VAL A 27 -4.55 4.33 3.09
N ILE A 28 -4.18 5.41 2.41
CA ILE A 28 -3.31 5.38 1.24
C ILE A 28 -1.96 5.98 1.61
N PHE A 29 -0.94 5.14 1.60
CA PHE A 29 0.46 5.55 1.70
C PHE A 29 1.05 5.63 0.28
N ALA A 30 1.75 6.71 -0.02
CA ALA A 30 2.43 6.86 -1.30
C ALA A 30 3.79 7.55 -1.15
N ARG A 31 4.63 7.46 -2.18
CA ARG A 31 5.92 8.18 -2.20
C ARG A 31 5.76 9.66 -2.59
N ASN A 32 4.69 9.99 -3.30
CA ASN A 32 4.41 11.33 -3.83
C ASN A 32 2.90 11.58 -3.82
N ALA A 33 2.45 12.68 -3.22
CA ALA A 33 1.04 13.08 -3.17
C ALA A 33 0.57 13.84 -4.41
N ASN A 34 1.46 14.24 -5.31
CA ASN A 34 1.10 14.94 -6.56
C ASN A 34 0.44 13.97 -7.56
N PRO A 35 -0.87 14.10 -7.85
CA PRO A 35 -1.59 13.16 -8.69
C PRO A 35 -1.09 13.14 -10.14
N LEU A 36 -0.51 14.24 -10.64
CA LEU A 36 0.03 14.33 -11.99
C LEU A 36 1.33 13.52 -12.17
N GLU A 37 2.00 13.19 -11.08
CA GLU A 37 3.24 12.41 -11.06
C GLU A 37 3.02 11.01 -10.49
N ASN A 38 1.86 10.77 -9.86
CA ASN A 38 1.52 9.53 -9.17
C ASN A 38 0.31 8.82 -9.78
N GLY A 39 0.24 8.81 -11.11
CA GLY A 39 -0.70 7.99 -11.88
C GLY A 39 -2.18 8.32 -11.65
N GLY A 40 -2.51 9.56 -11.30
CA GLY A 40 -3.88 10.00 -11.03
C GLY A 40 -4.39 9.70 -9.61
N LEU A 41 -3.51 9.36 -8.66
CA LEU A 41 -3.90 9.13 -7.26
C LEU A 41 -4.31 10.43 -6.56
N GLU A 42 -5.61 10.74 -6.56
CA GLU A 42 -6.14 12.01 -6.04
C GLU A 42 -6.03 12.18 -4.52
N ARG A 43 -5.98 11.06 -3.77
CA ARG A 43 -5.87 11.05 -2.31
C ARG A 43 -4.66 10.25 -1.87
N VAL A 44 -3.79 10.91 -1.12
CA VAL A 44 -2.71 10.29 -0.33
C VAL A 44 -2.87 10.77 1.10
N ASP A 45 -2.97 9.83 2.04
CA ASP A 45 -3.14 10.16 3.45
C ASP A 45 -1.80 10.49 4.11
N LEU A 46 -0.74 9.75 3.73
CA LEU A 46 0.62 10.00 4.19
C LEU A 46 1.63 9.71 3.09
N GLU A 47 2.61 10.60 2.97
CA GLU A 47 3.80 10.36 2.16
C GLU A 47 4.83 9.55 2.96
N LEU A 48 5.44 8.54 2.33
CA LEU A 48 6.52 7.76 2.91
C LEU A 48 7.76 7.81 2.00
N SER A 49 8.94 7.70 2.60
CA SER A 49 10.21 7.62 1.88
C SER A 49 10.54 6.21 1.36
N LEU A 50 9.73 5.21 1.75
CA LEU A 50 9.81 3.82 1.32
C LEU A 50 9.58 3.71 -0.20
N SER A 51 10.33 2.83 -0.87
CA SER A 51 10.09 2.45 -2.26
C SER A 51 9.72 0.97 -2.34
N LEU A 52 8.61 0.68 -2.99
CA LEU A 52 8.26 -0.69 -3.35
C LEU A 52 9.05 -1.12 -4.58
N ASN A 53 9.61 -2.33 -4.54
CA ASN A 53 10.28 -2.93 -5.67
C ASN A 53 9.37 -4.01 -6.33
N ASN A 54 9.68 -4.44 -7.55
CA ASN A 54 8.86 -5.44 -8.27
C ASN A 54 9.33 -6.89 -8.06
N SER A 55 10.19 -7.12 -7.06
CA SER A 55 10.79 -8.41 -6.68
C SER A 55 10.50 -8.71 -5.22
N ASP A 56 11.02 -9.83 -4.72
CA ASP A 56 10.77 -10.36 -3.37
C ASP A 56 10.88 -9.28 -2.29
N GLU A 57 9.78 -9.09 -1.57
CA GLU A 57 9.65 -8.05 -0.56
C GLU A 57 8.62 -8.45 0.50
N THR A 58 8.76 -7.89 1.69
CA THR A 58 7.77 -7.98 2.77
C THR A 58 7.54 -6.62 3.38
N ILE A 59 6.31 -6.14 3.31
CA ILE A 59 5.88 -4.89 3.91
C ILE A 59 5.21 -5.21 5.23
N ALA A 60 5.74 -4.66 6.32
CA ALA A 60 5.24 -4.87 7.67
C ALA A 60 4.77 -3.56 8.31
N LEU A 61 3.65 -3.64 9.02
CA LEU A 61 3.09 -2.58 9.84
C LEU A 61 3.35 -2.91 11.31
N SER A 62 3.97 -2.01 12.06
CA SER A 62 4.36 -2.28 13.45
C SER A 62 4.09 -1.12 14.42
N ILE A 63 4.00 -1.47 15.70
CA ILE A 63 3.98 -0.54 16.83
C ILE A 63 5.03 -0.97 17.85
N GLY A 64 6.04 -0.11 18.08
CA GLY A 64 7.24 -0.51 18.80
C GLY A 64 7.89 -1.73 18.12
N ASP A 65 8.19 -2.76 18.90
CA ASP A 65 8.78 -4.02 18.41
C ASP A 65 7.74 -5.07 17.97
N GLN A 66 6.44 -4.73 17.99
CA GLN A 66 5.36 -5.65 17.64
C GLN A 66 4.88 -5.43 16.21
N ALA A 67 4.99 -6.45 15.37
CA ALA A 67 4.30 -6.50 14.08
C ALA A 67 2.79 -6.66 14.30
N LEU A 68 2.02 -5.77 13.67
CA LEU A 68 0.56 -5.81 13.65
C LEU A 68 0.05 -6.60 12.45
N ASP A 69 0.64 -6.35 11.28
CA ASP A 69 0.30 -7.04 10.03
C ASP A 69 1.51 -7.03 9.08
N SER A 70 1.50 -7.95 8.11
CA SER A 70 2.52 -8.01 7.07
C SER A 70 1.99 -8.64 5.79
N VAL A 71 2.42 -8.11 4.66
CA VAL A 71 2.18 -8.70 3.34
C VAL A 71 3.51 -8.98 2.65
N SER A 72 3.67 -10.19 2.15
CA SER A 72 4.82 -10.59 1.34
C SER A 72 4.40 -10.80 -0.12
N TYR A 73 5.28 -10.45 -1.05
CA TYR A 73 5.10 -10.75 -2.46
C TYR A 73 6.43 -11.14 -3.08
N GLU A 74 6.44 -12.19 -3.89
CA GLU A 74 7.67 -12.65 -4.55
C GLU A 74 8.01 -11.80 -5.78
N ARG A 75 6.97 -11.32 -6.48
CA ARG A 75 7.07 -10.47 -7.67
C ARG A 75 5.82 -9.61 -7.81
N SER A 76 5.98 -8.46 -8.44
CA SER A 76 4.88 -7.63 -8.92
C SER A 76 5.08 -7.30 -10.40
N LYS A 77 4.00 -7.21 -11.17
CA LYS A 77 4.06 -6.84 -12.59
C LYS A 77 4.01 -5.32 -12.70
N ALA A 78 4.87 -4.74 -13.53
CA ALA A 78 4.85 -3.31 -13.78
C ALA A 78 3.44 -2.86 -14.26
N GLY A 79 2.88 -1.85 -13.60
CA GLY A 79 1.54 -1.32 -13.86
C GLY A 79 0.39 -2.17 -13.33
N ILE A 80 0.66 -3.23 -12.55
CA ILE A 80 -0.38 -4.09 -11.97
C ILE A 80 -0.06 -4.33 -10.49
N ALA A 81 -0.87 -3.77 -9.60
CA ALA A 81 -0.69 -3.95 -8.18
C ALA A 81 -0.88 -5.42 -7.77
N THR A 82 -0.10 -5.86 -6.78
CA THR A 82 -0.41 -7.07 -6.00
C THR A 82 -1.49 -6.70 -4.99
N GLN A 83 -2.58 -7.46 -4.95
CA GLN A 83 -3.69 -7.23 -4.02
C GLN A 83 -3.93 -8.44 -3.12
N VAL A 84 -4.48 -8.17 -1.94
CA VAL A 84 -4.97 -9.17 -0.99
C VAL A 84 -6.48 -9.01 -0.86
N ASP A 85 -7.26 -10.06 -1.16
CA ASP A 85 -8.72 -10.01 -1.05
C ASP A 85 -9.20 -10.19 0.40
N VAL A 86 -10.52 -10.09 0.61
CA VAL A 86 -11.16 -10.22 1.94
C VAL A 86 -11.01 -11.59 2.60
N LEU A 87 -10.54 -12.61 1.87
CA LEU A 87 -10.29 -13.95 2.37
C LEU A 87 -8.78 -14.21 2.59
N GLY A 88 -7.93 -13.22 2.30
CA GLY A 88 -6.47 -13.33 2.41
C GLY A 88 -5.79 -13.94 1.18
N ASN A 89 -6.50 -14.09 0.05
CA ASN A 89 -5.87 -14.56 -1.18
C ASN A 89 -5.07 -13.43 -1.83
N VAL A 90 -3.88 -13.77 -2.34
CA VAL A 90 -2.99 -12.83 -3.03
C VAL A 90 -3.09 -13.04 -4.54
N CYS A 91 -3.31 -11.97 -5.31
CA CYS A 91 -3.36 -12.03 -6.77
C CYS A 91 -3.03 -10.67 -7.42
N ASP A 92 -2.89 -10.68 -8.74
CA ASP A 92 -2.80 -9.46 -9.54
C ASP A 92 -4.12 -8.67 -9.49
N ALA A 93 -4.04 -7.35 -9.36
CA ALA A 93 -5.19 -6.46 -9.50
C ALA A 93 -5.74 -6.50 -10.93
N SER A 94 -7.05 -6.37 -11.06
CA SER A 94 -7.76 -6.38 -12.36
C SER A 94 -8.57 -5.12 -12.62
N GLN A 95 -8.72 -4.24 -11.64
CA GLN A 95 -9.47 -3.00 -11.76
C GLN A 95 -8.57 -1.90 -12.32
N ALA A 96 -8.97 -1.24 -13.40
CA ALA A 96 -8.27 -0.07 -13.91
C ALA A 96 -8.42 1.12 -12.95
N TYR A 97 -7.34 1.87 -12.77
CA TYR A 97 -7.26 3.04 -11.90
C TYR A 97 -6.51 4.18 -12.57
N GLY A 98 -6.92 5.42 -12.25
CA GLY A 98 -6.22 6.64 -12.60
C GLY A 98 -5.86 6.71 -14.09
N ASP A 99 -4.56 6.88 -14.36
CA ASP A 99 -4.02 7.07 -15.71
C ASP A 99 -3.88 5.77 -16.53
N GLY A 100 -4.27 4.61 -16.00
CA GLY A 100 -4.43 3.38 -16.78
C GLY A 100 -3.82 2.09 -16.19
N ASP A 101 -3.14 2.17 -15.05
CA ASP A 101 -2.62 0.99 -14.34
C ASP A 101 -3.74 0.22 -13.60
N LEU A 102 -3.43 -0.97 -13.07
CA LEU A 102 -4.40 -1.81 -12.36
C LEU A 102 -4.20 -1.75 -10.84
N GLY A 103 -5.25 -1.39 -10.12
CA GLY A 103 -5.27 -1.27 -8.67
C GLY A 103 -6.62 -0.78 -8.14
N SER A 104 -6.79 -0.76 -6.81
CA SER A 104 -7.99 -0.21 -6.16
C SER A 104 -7.67 0.72 -4.97
N PRO A 105 -6.69 1.64 -5.08
CA PRO A 105 -6.30 2.46 -3.94
C PRO A 105 -7.49 3.27 -3.39
N GLY A 106 -7.68 3.20 -2.07
CA GLY A 106 -8.79 3.83 -1.38
C GLY A 106 -10.11 3.07 -1.41
N ALA A 107 -10.16 1.89 -2.05
CA ALA A 107 -11.33 1.04 -2.15
C ALA A 107 -11.00 -0.41 -1.73
N PRO A 108 -12.03 -1.24 -1.42
CA PRO A 108 -11.82 -2.65 -1.16
C PRO A 108 -11.31 -3.39 -2.41
N ASN A 109 -10.30 -4.27 -2.22
CA ASN A 109 -9.83 -5.15 -3.28
C ASN A 109 -10.94 -6.13 -3.72
N PRO A 110 -11.16 -6.33 -5.03
CA PRO A 110 -12.04 -7.39 -5.53
C PRO A 110 -11.51 -8.77 -5.13
N ARG A 111 -12.40 -9.78 -5.09
CA ARG A 111 -11.99 -11.18 -4.83
C ARG A 111 -11.04 -11.68 -5.90
N CYS A 112 -10.04 -12.45 -5.48
CA CYS A 112 -9.15 -13.13 -6.42
C CYS A 112 -9.93 -14.19 -7.24
N PRO A 113 -9.52 -14.44 -8.51
CA PRO A 113 -10.14 -15.44 -9.38
C PRO A 113 -10.05 -16.88 -8.85
#